data_AF-A0A496Z7W7-F1
#
_entry.id   AF-A0A496Z7W7-F1
#
_cell.length_a   1.000
_cell.length_b   1.000
_cell.length_c   1.000
_cell.angle_alpha   90.00
_cell.angle_beta   90.00
_cell.angle_gamma   90.00
#
_symmetry.space_group_name_H-M   'P 1'
#
loop_
_entity.id
_entity.type
_entity.pdbx_description
1 polymer ?
#
loop_
_entity_poly.entity_id
_entity_poly.type
_entity_poly.pdbx_seq_one_letter_code
_entity_poly.pdbx_strand_id
1 'polypeptide(L)'
;MSLEINKKKTRQIRVGNVPVGGGAPIAVQSMTNTLTADVDSTVSQIVRLQDAGCEIVRVAVPDEASATAIAAIKQRIAIPVIADIHFSYRLAIASARAGADALRINPGNIGGKTKIKAVIDCAGDHGISIRVGVNSGSIEKELLKKYQAPTAAVMVESALRQLDMIGSFGFDDMKVSLKASDVGRTIEAYRLFSQKSDFPVHVGVTEAGGLFPGLVKSAIGIGMLLAEGIGDTIRVSLTRDPVEEVRAAYEILKALGIRQRGPDIISCPTCGRCNIDLFHIVDEVERATINHVAPVKIAIMGCVVNGPGEAKEADIGIAGGDGRGVLFKRGEVVKTFSQ
;
A
#
# COMPACT_ATOMS: atom_id res chain seq x y z
N MET A 1 5.28 7.64 23.67
CA MET A 1 6.27 8.32 22.79
C MET A 1 6.08 7.78 21.40
N SER A 2 5.79 8.62 20.41
CA SER A 2 5.77 8.22 19.00
C SER A 2 7.20 7.94 18.53
N LEU A 3 7.38 6.98 17.63
CA LEU A 3 8.64 6.80 16.92
C LEU A 3 8.98 8.10 16.16
N GLU A 4 10.14 8.69 16.43
CA GLU A 4 10.64 9.79 15.61
C GLU A 4 11.17 9.21 14.29
N ILE A 5 10.45 9.46 13.21
CA ILE A 5 10.77 8.94 11.88
C ILE A 5 11.30 10.09 11.01
N ASN A 6 12.60 10.05 10.71
CA ASN A 6 13.24 11.01 9.81
C ASN A 6 12.98 10.62 8.35
N LYS A 7 11.92 11.16 7.76
CA LYS A 7 11.54 10.85 6.39
C LYS A 7 12.65 11.21 5.40
N LYS A 8 12.99 10.26 4.53
CA LYS A 8 13.95 10.47 3.44
C LYS A 8 13.42 11.53 2.47
N LYS A 9 14.25 12.53 2.16
CA LYS A 9 13.95 13.51 1.12
C LYS A 9 13.98 12.85 -0.26
N THR A 10 12.83 12.88 -0.93
CA THR A 10 12.62 12.40 -2.31
C THR A 10 12.09 13.53 -3.17
N ARG A 11 12.19 13.40 -4.50
CA ARG A 11 11.47 14.25 -5.46
C ARG A 11 9.97 14.11 -5.24
N GLN A 12 9.17 15.02 -5.81
CA GLN A 12 7.73 14.85 -5.84
C GLN A 12 7.28 14.52 -7.25
N ILE A 13 6.43 13.51 -7.36
CA ILE A 13 5.69 13.19 -8.59
C ILE A 13 4.19 13.29 -8.34
N ARG A 14 3.39 13.20 -9.40
CA ARG A 14 1.93 13.05 -9.28
C ARG A 14 1.45 11.77 -9.94
N VAL A 15 0.48 11.12 -9.30
CA VAL A 15 -0.33 10.07 -9.92
C VAL A 15 -1.75 10.62 -9.96
N GLY A 16 -2.16 11.15 -11.11
CA GLY A 16 -3.36 11.96 -11.22
C GLY A 16 -3.33 13.12 -10.23
N ASN A 17 -4.32 13.19 -9.35
CA ASN A 17 -4.38 14.22 -8.30
C ASN A 17 -3.56 13.88 -7.03
N VAL A 18 -3.03 12.67 -6.86
CA VAL A 18 -2.33 12.26 -5.64
C VAL A 18 -0.81 12.55 -5.73
N PRO A 19 -0.25 13.40 -4.84
CA PRO A 19 1.20 13.61 -4.77
C PRO A 19 1.90 12.41 -4.13
N VAL A 20 3.07 12.04 -4.65
CA VAL A 20 3.92 10.98 -4.11
C VAL A 20 5.36 11.48 -4.00
N GLY A 21 5.96 11.34 -2.83
CA GLY A 21 7.28 11.88 -2.52
C GLY A 21 7.27 13.35 -2.11
N GLY A 22 8.44 13.97 -1.98
CA GLY A 22 8.56 15.40 -1.66
C GLY A 22 8.00 15.81 -0.29
N GLY A 23 7.85 14.86 0.63
CA GLY A 23 7.23 15.09 1.94
C GLY A 23 5.71 14.88 1.97
N ALA A 24 5.06 14.60 0.83
CA ALA A 24 3.63 14.27 0.79
C ALA A 24 3.28 13.07 1.70
N PRO A 25 2.06 12.99 2.25
CA PRO A 25 1.61 11.83 3.02
C PRO A 25 1.83 10.51 2.26
N ILE A 26 2.26 9.45 2.97
CA ILE A 26 2.50 8.14 2.34
C ILE A 26 1.17 7.61 1.80
N ALA A 27 1.08 7.46 0.48
CA ALA A 27 -0.15 7.06 -0.17
C ALA A 27 -0.37 5.54 -0.10
N VAL A 28 -1.58 5.10 0.26
CA VAL A 28 -1.99 3.70 0.28
C VAL A 28 -2.53 3.29 -1.10
N GLN A 29 -1.89 2.29 -1.72
CA GLN A 29 -2.35 1.72 -2.99
C GLN A 29 -2.86 0.30 -2.81
N SER A 30 -3.75 -0.11 -3.70
CA SER A 30 -4.15 -1.50 -3.89
C SER A 30 -4.19 -1.86 -5.37
N MET A 31 -4.52 -3.11 -5.68
CA MET A 31 -4.67 -3.58 -7.05
C MET A 31 -5.95 -4.41 -7.17
N THR A 32 -6.72 -4.18 -8.22
CA THR A 32 -7.89 -5.01 -8.51
C THR A 32 -7.45 -6.43 -8.87
N ASN A 33 -8.34 -7.39 -8.63
CA ASN A 33 -8.18 -8.78 -9.06
C ASN A 33 -9.32 -9.25 -9.99
N THR A 34 -10.19 -8.34 -10.40
CA THR A 34 -11.17 -8.54 -11.47
C THR A 34 -10.49 -8.51 -12.85
N LEU A 35 -11.19 -9.01 -13.88
CA LEU A 35 -10.78 -8.81 -15.26
C LEU A 35 -11.04 -7.34 -15.64
N THR A 36 -10.00 -6.60 -16.01
CA THR A 36 -10.14 -5.16 -16.30
C THR A 36 -11.13 -4.86 -17.43
N ALA A 37 -11.27 -5.78 -18.40
CA ALA A 37 -12.26 -5.66 -19.47
C ALA A 37 -13.72 -5.75 -18.96
N ASP A 38 -13.96 -6.38 -17.80
CA ASP A 38 -15.24 -6.32 -17.08
C ASP A 38 -15.29 -5.01 -16.28
N VAL A 39 -15.79 -3.97 -16.94
CA VAL A 39 -15.87 -2.60 -16.42
C VAL A 39 -16.73 -2.56 -15.15
N ASP A 40 -17.89 -3.23 -15.13
CA ASP A 40 -18.81 -3.16 -14.00
C ASP A 40 -18.23 -3.81 -12.74
N SER A 41 -17.67 -5.01 -12.88
CA SER A 41 -17.02 -5.71 -11.78
C SER A 41 -15.81 -4.92 -11.26
N THR A 42 -15.00 -4.37 -12.17
CA THR A 42 -13.80 -3.59 -11.83
C THR A 42 -14.17 -2.27 -11.14
N VAL A 43 -15.15 -1.53 -11.65
CA VAL A 43 -15.63 -0.29 -11.00
C VAL A 43 -16.20 -0.60 -9.62
N SER A 44 -17.03 -1.64 -9.48
CA SER A 44 -17.58 -2.06 -8.18
C SER A 44 -16.49 -2.36 -7.15
N GLN A 45 -15.44 -3.08 -7.55
CA GLN A 45 -14.31 -3.35 -6.68
C GLN A 45 -13.50 -2.09 -6.35
N ILE A 46 -13.30 -1.18 -7.30
CA ILE A 46 -12.61 0.09 -7.06
C ILE A 46 -13.37 0.96 -6.05
N VAL A 47 -14.69 1.04 -6.14
CA VAL A 47 -15.52 1.76 -5.16
C VAL A 47 -15.33 1.19 -3.75
N ARG A 48 -15.37 -0.14 -3.60
CA ARG A 48 -15.10 -0.80 -2.30
C ARG A 48 -13.69 -0.50 -1.78
N LEU A 49 -12.70 -0.41 -2.65
CA LEU A 49 -11.33 -0.02 -2.28
C LEU A 49 -11.26 1.44 -1.84
N GLN A 50 -11.97 2.33 -2.52
CA GLN A 50 -12.08 3.74 -2.14
C GLN A 50 -12.70 3.91 -0.75
N ASP A 51 -13.79 3.17 -0.46
CA ASP A 51 -14.46 3.20 0.84
C ASP A 51 -13.49 2.76 1.96
N ALA A 52 -12.69 1.73 1.70
CA ALA A 52 -11.63 1.27 2.59
C ALA A 52 -10.45 2.25 2.73
N GLY A 53 -10.37 3.28 1.88
CA GLY A 53 -9.35 4.34 1.93
C GLY A 53 -8.19 4.17 0.96
N CYS A 54 -8.33 3.34 -0.09
CA CYS A 54 -7.37 3.27 -1.17
C CYS A 54 -7.27 4.64 -1.87
N GLU A 55 -6.05 5.16 -2.02
CA GLU A 55 -5.80 6.48 -2.61
C GLU A 55 -5.40 6.38 -4.08
N ILE A 56 -4.81 5.26 -4.50
CA ILE A 56 -4.42 4.98 -5.89
C ILE A 56 -4.69 3.50 -6.18
N VAL A 57 -5.43 3.20 -7.23
CA VAL A 57 -5.70 1.81 -7.63
C VAL A 57 -4.87 1.41 -8.85
N ARG A 58 -4.47 0.15 -8.89
CA ARG A 58 -3.83 -0.45 -10.06
C ARG A 58 -4.74 -1.48 -10.70
N VAL A 59 -4.77 -1.52 -12.02
CA VAL A 59 -5.48 -2.55 -12.82
C VAL A 59 -4.49 -3.29 -13.71
N ALA A 60 -4.70 -4.59 -13.91
CA ALA A 60 -3.89 -5.38 -14.84
C ALA A 60 -4.30 -5.09 -16.28
N VAL A 61 -3.34 -4.95 -17.20
CA VAL A 61 -3.66 -4.75 -18.63
C VAL A 61 -2.96 -5.85 -19.44
N PRO A 62 -3.52 -7.07 -19.48
CA PRO A 62 -2.96 -8.18 -20.24
C PRO A 62 -3.20 -8.07 -21.75
N ASP A 63 -4.24 -7.34 -22.17
CA ASP A 63 -4.71 -7.26 -23.56
C ASP A 63 -5.30 -5.88 -23.91
N GLU A 64 -5.68 -5.71 -25.17
CA GLU A 64 -6.21 -4.45 -25.72
C GLU A 64 -7.62 -4.12 -25.21
N ALA A 65 -8.44 -5.14 -24.93
CA ALA A 65 -9.75 -4.95 -24.32
C ALA A 65 -9.61 -4.31 -22.93
N SER A 66 -8.65 -4.80 -22.13
CA SER A 66 -8.31 -4.23 -20.82
C SER A 66 -7.79 -2.80 -20.92
N ALA A 67 -6.97 -2.49 -21.94
CA ALA A 67 -6.45 -1.13 -22.14
C ALA A 67 -7.59 -0.15 -22.48
N THR A 68 -8.50 -0.56 -23.37
CA THR A 68 -9.64 0.25 -23.81
C THR A 68 -10.65 0.47 -22.68
N ALA A 69 -10.86 -0.53 -21.82
CA ALA A 69 -11.78 -0.46 -20.69
C ALA A 69 -11.41 0.63 -19.67
N ILE A 70 -10.14 1.06 -19.60
CA ILE A 70 -9.69 2.13 -18.68
C ILE A 70 -10.50 3.41 -18.87
N ALA A 71 -10.85 3.77 -20.11
CA ALA A 71 -11.61 5.00 -20.36
C ALA A 71 -13.01 4.97 -19.69
N ALA A 72 -13.71 3.83 -19.80
CA ALA A 72 -15.02 3.64 -19.18
C ALA A 72 -14.92 3.53 -17.64
N ILE A 73 -13.86 2.87 -17.13
CA ILE A 73 -13.59 2.78 -15.69
C ILE A 73 -13.35 4.18 -15.11
N LYS A 74 -12.49 4.99 -15.75
CA LYS A 74 -12.10 6.34 -15.30
C LYS A 74 -13.27 7.31 -15.19
N GLN A 75 -14.31 7.13 -16.00
CA GLN A 75 -15.53 7.96 -15.93
C GLN A 75 -16.39 7.67 -14.70
N ARG A 76 -16.16 6.55 -13.99
CA ARG A 76 -17.04 6.02 -12.94
C ARG A 76 -16.38 5.91 -11.56
N ILE A 77 -15.14 6.37 -11.41
CA ILE A 77 -14.36 6.28 -10.17
C ILE A 77 -13.71 7.63 -9.84
N ALA A 78 -13.31 7.81 -8.57
CA ALA A 78 -12.75 9.09 -8.11
C ALA A 78 -11.23 9.05 -7.88
N ILE A 79 -10.62 7.86 -7.80
CA ILE A 79 -9.19 7.72 -7.52
C ILE A 79 -8.36 7.46 -8.79
N PRO A 80 -7.07 7.83 -8.80
CA PRO A 80 -6.18 7.56 -9.91
C PRO A 80 -6.00 6.06 -10.21
N VAL A 81 -5.85 5.74 -11.50
CA VAL A 81 -5.62 4.39 -12.03
C VAL A 81 -4.20 4.27 -12.57
N ILE A 82 -3.45 3.29 -12.07
CA ILE A 82 -2.20 2.83 -12.66
C ILE A 82 -2.48 1.64 -13.58
N ALA A 83 -2.04 1.70 -14.84
CA ALA A 83 -2.06 0.56 -15.74
C ALA A 83 -0.81 -0.34 -15.52
N ASP A 84 -1.01 -1.61 -15.17
CA ASP A 84 0.08 -2.57 -14.97
C ASP A 84 0.43 -3.31 -16.27
N ILE A 85 1.59 -3.01 -16.84
CA ILE A 85 2.04 -3.53 -18.13
C ILE A 85 3.31 -4.36 -17.96
N HIS A 86 3.26 -5.61 -18.42
CA HIS A 86 4.41 -6.52 -18.31
C HIS A 86 5.32 -6.52 -19.55
N PHE A 87 4.77 -6.58 -20.76
CA PHE A 87 5.57 -6.86 -21.97
C PHE A 87 5.28 -5.97 -23.18
N SER A 88 4.07 -5.40 -23.29
CA SER A 88 3.63 -4.73 -24.52
C SER A 88 3.69 -3.21 -24.42
N TYR A 89 4.64 -2.60 -25.14
CA TYR A 89 4.69 -1.14 -25.29
C TYR A 89 3.40 -0.57 -25.91
N ARG A 90 2.73 -1.34 -26.78
CA ARG A 90 1.46 -0.94 -27.40
C ARG A 90 0.34 -0.81 -26.37
N LEU A 91 0.27 -1.74 -25.41
CA LEU A 91 -0.70 -1.68 -24.32
C LEU A 91 -0.41 -0.51 -23.37
N ALA A 92 0.86 -0.19 -23.13
CA ALA A 92 1.24 0.98 -22.35
C ALA A 92 0.76 2.28 -23.01
N ILE A 93 1.01 2.46 -24.31
CA ILE A 93 0.53 3.61 -25.09
C ILE A 93 -0.99 3.67 -25.14
N ALA A 94 -1.66 2.54 -25.39
CA ALA A 94 -3.13 2.46 -25.41
C ALA A 94 -3.74 2.84 -24.04
N SER A 95 -3.14 2.38 -22.94
CA SER A 95 -3.61 2.69 -21.58
C SER A 95 -3.45 4.17 -21.24
N ALA A 96 -2.32 4.78 -21.63
CA ALA A 96 -2.11 6.22 -21.46
C ALA A 96 -3.17 7.04 -22.22
N ARG A 97 -3.42 6.69 -23.49
CA ARG A 97 -4.45 7.32 -24.32
C ARG A 97 -5.88 7.10 -23.80
N ALA A 98 -6.13 5.98 -23.15
CA ALA A 98 -7.41 5.68 -22.51
C ALA A 98 -7.61 6.43 -21.18
N GLY A 99 -6.62 7.21 -20.72
CA GLY A 99 -6.74 8.07 -19.54
C GLY A 99 -6.23 7.45 -18.24
N ALA A 100 -5.34 6.45 -18.30
CA ALA A 100 -4.61 6.01 -17.11
C ALA A 100 -3.78 7.16 -16.53
N ASP A 101 -3.74 7.31 -15.21
CA ASP A 101 -3.06 8.42 -14.53
C ASP A 101 -1.56 8.16 -14.30
N ALA A 102 -1.13 6.91 -14.45
CA ALA A 102 0.27 6.51 -14.49
C ALA A 102 0.42 5.11 -15.10
N LEU A 103 1.63 4.79 -15.52
CA LEU A 103 1.99 3.46 -16.03
C LEU A 103 2.89 2.73 -15.03
N ARG A 104 2.71 1.43 -14.85
CA ARG A 104 3.76 0.56 -14.29
C ARG A 104 4.34 -0.26 -15.43
N ILE A 105 5.63 -0.09 -15.67
CA ILE A 105 6.38 -0.91 -16.62
C ILE A 105 7.59 -1.58 -15.95
N ASN A 106 8.05 -2.68 -16.54
CA ASN A 106 9.43 -3.14 -16.35
C ASN A 106 10.16 -2.93 -17.68
N PRO A 107 11.03 -1.92 -17.80
CA PRO A 107 11.71 -1.60 -19.05
C PRO A 107 12.47 -2.77 -19.68
N GLY A 108 13.03 -3.68 -18.87
CA GLY A 108 13.71 -4.89 -19.34
C GLY A 108 12.82 -5.83 -20.17
N ASN A 109 11.50 -5.76 -20.00
CA ASN A 109 10.54 -6.66 -20.63
C ASN A 109 9.79 -6.06 -21.84
N ILE A 110 9.82 -4.73 -22.02
CA ILE A 110 9.02 -4.02 -23.06
C ILE A 110 9.62 -4.14 -24.48
N GLY A 111 10.90 -4.49 -24.59
CA GLY A 111 11.52 -4.88 -25.86
C GLY A 111 12.34 -3.79 -26.55
N GLY A 112 13.17 -3.06 -25.80
CA GLY A 112 14.28 -2.25 -26.33
C GLY A 112 14.05 -0.73 -26.27
N LYS A 113 15.14 0.04 -26.44
CA LYS A 113 15.18 1.50 -26.25
C LYS A 113 14.15 2.26 -27.09
N THR A 114 13.98 1.91 -28.37
CA THR A 114 13.01 2.58 -29.26
C THR A 114 11.58 2.44 -28.78
N LYS A 115 11.19 1.25 -28.30
CA LYS A 115 9.84 1.01 -27.77
C LYS A 115 9.62 1.71 -26.44
N ILE A 116 10.65 1.71 -25.58
CA ILE A 116 10.63 2.46 -24.32
C ILE A 116 10.47 3.96 -24.58
N LYS A 117 11.23 4.52 -25.53
CA LYS A 117 11.11 5.92 -25.91
C LYS A 117 9.68 6.25 -26.36
N ALA A 118 9.05 5.42 -27.19
CA ALA A 118 7.66 5.63 -27.60
C ALA A 118 6.67 5.65 -26.42
N VAL A 119 6.90 4.83 -25.39
CA VAL A 119 6.09 4.84 -24.15
C VAL A 119 6.32 6.13 -23.36
N ILE A 120 7.58 6.57 -23.25
CA ILE A 120 7.97 7.79 -22.54
C ILE A 120 7.39 9.03 -23.22
N ASP A 121 7.54 9.15 -24.54
CA ASP A 121 6.99 10.26 -25.32
C ASP A 121 5.47 10.33 -25.09
N CYS A 122 4.78 9.20 -25.19
CA CYS A 122 3.34 9.14 -24.93
C CYS A 122 2.96 9.51 -23.48
N ALA A 123 3.75 9.08 -22.49
CA ALA A 123 3.52 9.43 -21.09
C ALA A 123 3.72 10.92 -20.84
N GLY A 124 4.75 11.52 -21.44
CA GLY A 124 5.02 12.96 -21.42
C GLY A 124 3.89 13.77 -22.07
N ASP A 125 3.43 13.36 -23.26
CA ASP A 125 2.33 14.01 -23.98
C ASP A 125 1.02 14.04 -23.16
N HIS A 126 0.79 13.03 -22.32
CA HIS A 126 -0.40 12.93 -21.46
C HIS A 126 -0.16 13.44 -20.03
N GLY A 127 1.06 13.86 -19.70
CA GLY A 127 1.41 14.36 -18.36
C GLY A 127 1.24 13.31 -17.26
N ILE A 128 1.55 12.04 -17.53
CA ILE A 128 1.39 10.93 -16.58
C ILE A 128 2.74 10.38 -16.12
N SER A 129 2.82 9.95 -14.86
CA SER A 129 4.05 9.40 -14.29
C SER A 129 4.27 7.92 -14.62
N ILE A 130 5.50 7.45 -14.45
CA ILE A 130 5.88 6.06 -14.68
C ILE A 130 6.45 5.43 -13.40
N ARG A 131 5.90 4.27 -13.00
CA ARG A 131 6.56 3.38 -12.03
C ARG A 131 7.45 2.38 -12.75
N VAL A 132 8.76 2.49 -12.53
CA VAL A 132 9.75 1.50 -12.92
C VAL A 132 9.79 0.39 -11.87
N GLY A 133 9.33 -0.81 -12.23
CA GLY A 133 9.25 -1.94 -11.31
C GLY A 133 10.30 -3.01 -11.59
N VAL A 134 11.31 -3.12 -10.73
CA VAL A 134 12.32 -4.17 -10.79
C VAL A 134 11.98 -5.28 -9.80
N ASN A 135 11.79 -6.48 -10.32
CA ASN A 135 11.60 -7.68 -9.51
C ASN A 135 12.83 -8.59 -9.62
N SER A 136 13.17 -9.31 -8.54
CA SER A 136 14.29 -10.26 -8.56
C SER A 136 14.15 -11.36 -9.63
N GLY A 137 12.92 -11.72 -9.99
CA GLY A 137 12.62 -12.71 -11.03
C GLY A 137 12.71 -12.19 -12.47
N SER A 138 12.91 -10.88 -12.67
CA SER A 138 12.90 -10.24 -13.99
C SER A 138 14.11 -9.32 -14.22
N ILE A 139 15.25 -9.68 -13.62
CA ILE A 139 16.53 -9.00 -13.84
C ILE A 139 17.05 -9.31 -15.24
N GLU A 140 17.68 -8.32 -15.88
CA GLU A 140 18.24 -8.44 -17.22
C GLU A 140 19.28 -9.57 -17.30
N LYS A 141 19.24 -10.34 -18.39
CA LYS A 141 20.13 -11.50 -18.60
C LYS A 141 21.62 -11.15 -18.48
N GLU A 142 22.01 -9.95 -18.89
CA GLU A 142 23.41 -9.49 -18.80
C GLU A 142 23.88 -9.35 -17.36
N LEU A 143 23.04 -8.78 -16.48
CA LEU A 143 23.34 -8.67 -15.05
C LEU A 143 23.38 -10.04 -14.39
N LEU A 144 22.45 -10.94 -14.74
CA LEU A 144 22.47 -12.31 -14.24
C LEU A 144 23.71 -13.09 -14.70
N LYS A 145 24.16 -12.90 -15.93
CA LYS A 145 25.42 -13.50 -16.42
C LYS A 145 26.64 -12.99 -15.64
N LYS A 146 26.68 -11.68 -15.33
CA LYS A 146 27.79 -11.04 -14.62
C LYS A 146 27.87 -11.44 -13.15
N TYR A 147 26.73 -11.49 -12.46
CA TYR A 147 26.68 -11.63 -11.00
C TYR A 147 26.16 -12.98 -10.51
N GLN A 148 25.63 -13.83 -11.39
CA GLN A 148 25.10 -15.18 -11.13
C GLN A 148 23.94 -15.28 -10.14
N ALA A 149 23.59 -14.19 -9.44
CA ALA A 149 22.48 -14.13 -8.49
C ALA A 149 21.79 -12.75 -8.53
N PRO A 150 20.45 -12.69 -8.36
CA PRO A 150 19.71 -11.43 -8.27
C PRO A 150 19.82 -10.85 -6.84
N THR A 151 21.02 -10.44 -6.43
CA THR A 151 21.24 -9.81 -5.12
C THR A 151 20.60 -8.43 -5.04
N ALA A 152 20.46 -7.88 -3.83
CA ALA A 152 19.95 -6.52 -3.64
C ALA A 152 20.73 -5.48 -4.46
N ALA A 153 22.07 -5.57 -4.47
CA ALA A 153 22.92 -4.68 -5.27
C ALA A 153 22.64 -4.78 -6.78
N VAL A 154 22.40 -6.00 -7.29
CA VAL A 154 22.05 -6.22 -8.71
C VAL A 154 20.68 -5.63 -9.05
N MET A 155 19.71 -5.75 -8.15
CA MET A 155 18.39 -5.13 -8.32
C MET A 155 18.50 -3.59 -8.37
N VAL A 156 19.31 -2.99 -7.50
CA VAL A 156 19.56 -1.55 -7.49
C VAL A 156 20.29 -1.10 -8.76
N GLU A 157 21.29 -1.85 -9.21
CA GLU A 157 21.99 -1.56 -10.47
C GLU A 157 21.05 -1.60 -11.67
N SER A 158 20.17 -2.61 -11.75
CA SER A 158 19.11 -2.71 -12.76
C SER A 158 18.21 -1.47 -12.74
N ALA A 159 17.72 -1.09 -11.55
CA ALA A 159 16.84 0.07 -11.40
C ALA A 159 17.51 1.38 -11.84
N LEU A 160 18.74 1.65 -11.38
CA LEU A 160 19.48 2.86 -11.74
C LEU A 160 19.74 2.92 -13.25
N ARG A 161 20.17 1.82 -13.88
CA ARG A 161 20.36 1.76 -15.34
C ARG A 161 19.07 2.08 -16.11
N GLN A 162 17.93 1.59 -15.62
CA GLN A 162 16.64 1.85 -16.25
C GLN A 162 16.22 3.33 -16.07
N LEU A 163 16.43 3.90 -14.89
CA LEU A 163 16.17 5.32 -14.62
C LEU A 163 17.06 6.23 -15.45
N ASP A 164 18.36 5.95 -15.54
CA ASP A 164 19.31 6.73 -16.36
C ASP A 164 18.93 6.68 -17.84
N MET A 165 18.50 5.51 -18.31
CA MET A 165 18.03 5.34 -19.70
C MET A 165 16.76 6.16 -19.97
N ILE A 166 15.76 6.11 -19.08
CA ILE A 166 14.54 6.92 -19.21
C ILE A 166 14.87 8.42 -19.08
N GLY A 167 15.72 8.79 -18.13
CA GLY A 167 16.19 10.16 -17.92
C GLY A 167 16.97 10.71 -19.12
N SER A 168 17.71 9.86 -19.85
CA SER A 168 18.38 10.27 -21.10
C SER A 168 17.41 10.70 -22.21
N PHE A 169 16.14 10.33 -22.10
CA PHE A 169 15.06 10.77 -22.98
C PHE A 169 14.34 12.03 -22.46
N GLY A 170 14.80 12.62 -21.36
CA GLY A 170 14.25 13.85 -20.78
C GLY A 170 13.02 13.62 -19.91
N PHE A 171 12.84 12.43 -19.34
CA PHE A 171 11.69 12.10 -18.51
C PHE A 171 12.11 11.78 -17.07
N ASP A 172 11.60 12.57 -16.12
CA ASP A 172 11.91 12.48 -14.69
C ASP A 172 10.69 12.20 -13.80
N ASP A 173 9.48 12.13 -14.35
CA ASP A 173 8.25 11.92 -13.57
C ASP A 173 8.07 10.42 -13.22
N MET A 174 8.97 9.92 -12.37
CA MET A 174 9.14 8.51 -12.09
C MET A 174 9.11 8.17 -10.60
N LYS A 175 8.59 6.97 -10.29
CA LYS A 175 8.80 6.28 -9.01
C LYS A 175 9.34 4.88 -9.23
N VAL A 176 9.93 4.28 -8.19
CA VAL A 176 10.61 2.98 -8.29
C VAL A 176 10.01 1.99 -7.32
N SER A 177 9.97 0.71 -7.71
CA SER A 177 9.76 -0.39 -6.75
C SER A 177 10.78 -1.49 -6.98
N LEU A 178 11.36 -1.98 -5.89
CA LEU A 178 12.32 -3.08 -5.84
C LEU A 178 11.67 -4.21 -5.04
N LYS A 179 11.30 -5.33 -5.67
CA LYS A 179 10.61 -6.42 -4.97
C LYS A 179 11.32 -7.76 -5.14
N ALA A 180 11.50 -8.46 -4.02
CA ALA A 180 11.92 -9.85 -3.96
C ALA A 180 10.92 -10.66 -3.11
N SER A 181 10.94 -11.98 -3.24
CA SER A 181 10.09 -12.88 -2.46
C SER A 181 10.52 -13.01 -0.99
N ASP A 182 11.78 -12.68 -0.68
CA ASP A 182 12.30 -12.65 0.68
C ASP A 182 12.41 -11.21 1.23
N VAL A 183 12.11 -11.07 2.52
CA VAL A 183 12.04 -9.78 3.22
C VAL A 183 13.42 -9.13 3.33
N GLY A 184 14.46 -9.91 3.64
CA GLY A 184 15.82 -9.40 3.85
C GLY A 184 16.38 -8.71 2.60
N ARG A 185 16.30 -9.38 1.44
CA ARG A 185 16.73 -8.80 0.16
C ARG A 185 15.91 -7.58 -0.23
N THR A 186 14.60 -7.61 0.00
CA THR A 186 13.72 -6.47 -0.30
C THR A 186 14.16 -5.23 0.49
N ILE A 187 14.35 -5.37 1.81
CA ILE A 187 14.80 -4.29 2.69
C ILE A 187 16.16 -3.75 2.23
N GLU A 188 17.13 -4.63 2.00
CA GLU A 188 18.47 -4.23 1.59
C GLU A 188 18.46 -3.49 0.25
N ALA A 189 17.64 -3.93 -0.71
CA ALA A 189 17.53 -3.26 -2.00
C ALA A 189 17.00 -1.82 -1.86
N TYR A 190 15.96 -1.58 -1.04
CA TYR A 190 15.45 -0.23 -0.80
C TYR A 190 16.44 0.66 -0.04
N ARG A 191 17.13 0.11 0.98
CA ARG A 191 18.17 0.86 1.70
C ARG A 191 19.27 1.33 0.76
N LEU A 192 19.84 0.40 -0.02
CA LEU A 192 20.88 0.70 -1.00
C LEU A 192 20.40 1.70 -2.07
N PHE A 193 19.17 1.56 -2.55
CA PHE A 193 18.60 2.50 -3.52
C PHE A 193 18.44 3.91 -2.93
N SER A 194 17.91 4.02 -1.71
CA SER A 194 17.67 5.31 -1.04
C SER A 194 18.95 6.11 -0.79
N GLN A 195 20.11 5.44 -0.71
CA GLN A 195 21.42 6.08 -0.59
C GLN A 195 21.91 6.65 -1.93
N LYS A 196 21.43 6.13 -3.06
CA LYS A 196 21.94 6.43 -4.41
C LYS A 196 21.00 7.29 -5.25
N SER A 197 19.73 7.40 -4.84
CA SER A 197 18.71 8.10 -5.60
C SER A 197 17.70 8.81 -4.70
N ASP A 198 17.10 9.87 -5.24
CA ASP A 198 16.03 10.64 -4.63
C ASP A 198 14.66 10.42 -5.31
N PHE A 199 14.54 9.48 -6.25
CA PHE A 199 13.23 9.12 -6.81
C PHE A 199 12.31 8.51 -5.74
N PRO A 200 11.01 8.84 -5.73
CA PRO A 200 10.05 8.24 -4.81
C PRO A 200 9.99 6.71 -4.94
N VAL A 201 9.81 6.03 -3.81
CA VAL A 201 9.74 4.58 -3.76
C VAL A 201 8.35 4.06 -3.37
N HIS A 202 7.86 3.09 -4.16
CA HIS A 202 6.67 2.30 -3.88
C HIS A 202 7.07 1.02 -3.15
N VAL A 203 6.88 1.02 -1.83
CA VAL A 203 7.28 -0.07 -0.94
C VAL A 203 6.20 -1.15 -0.87
N GLY A 204 6.64 -2.41 -0.84
CA GLY A 204 5.77 -3.56 -0.64
C GLY A 204 6.53 -4.86 -0.79
N VAL A 205 6.08 -5.89 -0.09
CA VAL A 205 6.60 -7.26 -0.22
C VAL A 205 5.74 -7.99 -1.24
N THR A 206 6.36 -8.65 -2.23
CA THR A 206 5.62 -9.46 -3.22
C THR A 206 5.41 -10.88 -2.68
N GLU A 207 4.36 -11.57 -3.14
CA GLU A 207 4.11 -12.98 -2.81
C GLU A 207 4.11 -13.27 -1.30
N ALA A 208 3.54 -12.35 -0.51
CA ALA A 208 3.58 -12.45 0.95
C ALA A 208 2.81 -13.68 1.47
N GLY A 209 1.80 -14.14 0.72
CA GLY A 209 1.06 -15.39 0.95
C GLY A 209 -0.40 -15.15 1.33
N GLY A 210 -1.01 -16.15 1.97
CA GLY A 210 -2.32 -16.02 2.60
C GLY A 210 -2.31 -15.04 3.77
N LEU A 211 -3.43 -14.93 4.50
CA LEU A 211 -3.64 -13.87 5.50
C LEU A 211 -2.50 -13.74 6.53
N PHE A 212 -2.27 -14.73 7.40
CA PHE A 212 -1.29 -14.58 8.48
C PHE A 212 0.17 -14.45 7.99
N PRO A 213 0.70 -15.33 7.12
CA PRO A 213 2.07 -15.17 6.64
C PRO A 213 2.26 -13.86 5.85
N GLY A 214 1.24 -13.46 5.09
CA GLY A 214 1.25 -12.25 4.29
C GLY A 214 1.26 -10.98 5.14
N LEU A 215 0.44 -10.93 6.19
CA LEU A 215 0.42 -9.83 7.16
C LEU A 215 1.76 -9.72 7.88
N VAL A 216 2.30 -10.81 8.42
CA VAL A 216 3.58 -10.80 9.14
C VAL A 216 4.72 -10.34 8.25
N LYS A 217 4.87 -10.92 7.04
CA LYS A 217 5.93 -10.51 6.11
C LYS A 217 5.79 -9.06 5.67
N SER A 218 4.57 -8.61 5.41
CA SER A 218 4.31 -7.23 4.98
C SER A 218 4.57 -6.24 6.11
N ALA A 219 4.12 -6.53 7.33
CA ALA A 219 4.37 -5.68 8.50
C ALA A 219 5.87 -5.54 8.80
N ILE A 220 6.63 -6.63 8.73
CA ILE A 220 8.09 -6.58 8.91
C ILE A 220 8.75 -5.82 7.74
N GLY A 221 8.48 -6.22 6.49
CA GLY A 221 9.17 -5.67 5.33
C GLY A 221 8.84 -4.20 5.06
N ILE A 222 7.56 -3.83 5.13
CA ILE A 222 7.12 -2.43 4.96
C ILE A 222 7.47 -1.63 6.22
N GLY A 223 7.17 -2.17 7.41
CA GLY A 223 7.31 -1.44 8.66
C GLY A 223 8.76 -1.04 8.96
N MET A 224 9.73 -1.93 8.71
CA MET A 224 11.15 -1.60 8.91
C MET A 224 11.62 -0.45 8.00
N LEU A 225 11.24 -0.49 6.72
CA LEU A 225 11.59 0.57 5.77
C LEU A 225 10.94 1.91 6.15
N LEU A 226 9.66 1.86 6.53
CA LEU A 226 8.93 3.06 6.96
C LEU A 226 9.50 3.66 8.25
N ALA A 227 9.90 2.83 9.22
CA ALA A 227 10.55 3.28 10.45
C ALA A 227 11.91 3.97 10.18
N GLU A 228 12.59 3.59 9.10
CA GLU A 228 13.80 4.24 8.60
C GLU A 228 13.52 5.47 7.71
N GLY A 229 12.25 5.85 7.54
CA GLY A 229 11.84 6.97 6.71
C GLY A 229 11.87 6.69 5.21
N ILE A 230 11.98 5.42 4.79
CA ILE A 230 12.03 4.99 3.39
C ILE A 230 10.65 4.50 2.95
N GLY A 231 9.98 5.29 2.09
CA GLY A 231 8.65 4.95 1.59
C GLY A 231 7.82 6.18 1.26
N ASP A 232 7.36 6.29 0.02
CA ASP A 232 6.51 7.41 -0.42
C ASP A 232 5.10 6.93 -0.75
N THR A 233 4.95 5.64 -1.00
CA THR A 233 3.66 4.97 -1.17
C THR A 233 3.82 3.48 -0.89
N ILE A 234 2.76 2.84 -0.39
CA ILE A 234 2.81 1.42 0.00
C ILE A 234 1.73 0.61 -0.69
N ARG A 235 1.99 -0.70 -0.82
CA ARG A 235 0.96 -1.71 -1.07
C ARG A 235 1.30 -3.00 -0.33
N VAL A 236 0.36 -3.49 0.46
CA VAL A 236 0.36 -4.85 1.01
C VAL A 236 -0.13 -5.81 -0.10
N SER A 237 0.49 -6.98 -0.24
CA SER A 237 0.08 -7.96 -1.27
C SER A 237 -0.35 -9.27 -0.61
N LEU A 238 -1.66 -9.55 -0.60
CA LEU A 238 -2.26 -10.73 0.06
C LEU A 238 -3.01 -11.59 -0.96
N THR A 239 -3.03 -12.91 -0.74
CA THR A 239 -3.95 -13.80 -1.47
C THR A 239 -5.35 -13.74 -0.84
N ARG A 240 -5.96 -12.56 -0.82
CA ARG A 240 -7.29 -12.25 -0.23
C ARG A 240 -7.99 -11.15 -1.03
N ASP A 241 -9.17 -10.75 -0.57
CA ASP A 241 -9.86 -9.57 -1.10
C ASP A 241 -8.93 -8.35 -1.02
N PRO A 242 -8.75 -7.56 -2.10
CA PRO A 242 -7.89 -6.38 -2.10
C PRO A 242 -8.26 -5.31 -1.08
N VAL A 243 -9.48 -5.33 -0.52
CA VAL A 243 -9.89 -4.48 0.60
C VAL A 243 -9.08 -4.80 1.87
N GLU A 244 -8.76 -6.07 2.12
CA GLU A 244 -7.92 -6.47 3.26
C GLU A 244 -6.48 -5.96 3.11
N GLU A 245 -5.97 -5.83 1.86
CA GLU A 245 -4.67 -5.21 1.61
C GLU A 245 -4.65 -3.74 2.06
N VAL A 246 -5.73 -3.01 1.80
CA VAL A 246 -5.88 -1.59 2.18
C VAL A 246 -5.93 -1.45 3.70
N ARG A 247 -6.73 -2.28 4.37
CA ARG A 247 -6.81 -2.29 5.84
C ARG A 247 -5.45 -2.57 6.48
N ALA A 248 -4.79 -3.63 6.03
CA ALA A 248 -3.46 -3.99 6.51
C ALA A 248 -2.43 -2.86 6.30
N ALA A 249 -2.51 -2.15 5.17
CA ALA A 249 -1.63 -1.00 4.91
C ALA A 249 -1.84 0.14 5.93
N TYR A 250 -3.09 0.45 6.27
CA TYR A 250 -3.40 1.44 7.30
C TYR A 250 -3.02 0.97 8.71
N GLU A 251 -3.16 -0.30 9.06
CA GLU A 251 -2.69 -0.82 10.35
C GLU A 251 -1.17 -0.71 10.50
N ILE A 252 -0.39 -0.98 9.44
CA ILE A 252 1.06 -0.77 9.45
C ILE A 252 1.41 0.71 9.67
N LEU A 253 0.71 1.62 8.95
CA LEU A 253 0.94 3.06 9.10
C LEU A 253 0.52 3.57 10.49
N LYS A 254 -0.57 3.04 11.05
CA LYS A 254 -1.10 3.38 12.38
C LYS A 254 -0.14 2.93 13.48
N ALA A 255 0.36 1.69 13.39
CA ALA A 255 1.32 1.13 14.34
C ALA A 255 2.64 1.93 14.41
N LEU A 256 3.04 2.57 13.31
CA LEU A 256 4.21 3.45 13.25
C LEU A 256 3.90 4.93 13.56
N GLY A 257 2.63 5.29 13.77
CA GLY A 257 2.20 6.67 13.98
C GLY A 257 2.37 7.58 12.76
N ILE A 258 2.47 7.01 11.55
CA ILE A 258 2.70 7.77 10.31
C ILE A 258 1.40 8.33 9.73
N ARG A 259 0.36 7.50 9.70
CA ARG A 259 -1.01 7.86 9.26
C ARG A 259 -1.99 7.09 10.12
N GLN A 260 -3.12 7.71 10.42
CA GLN A 260 -4.23 7.04 11.08
C GLN A 260 -5.49 7.24 10.24
N ARG A 261 -6.19 6.14 9.97
CA ARG A 261 -7.54 6.14 9.39
C ARG A 261 -8.39 5.20 10.22
N GLY A 262 -9.53 5.70 10.65
CA GLY A 262 -10.47 4.94 11.48
C GLY A 262 -9.95 4.68 12.90
N PRO A 263 -10.73 3.92 13.68
CA PRO A 263 -10.43 3.72 15.08
C PRO A 263 -9.16 2.92 15.33
N ASP A 264 -8.50 3.23 16.44
CA ASP A 264 -7.45 2.41 17.03
C ASP A 264 -8.08 1.57 18.14
N ILE A 265 -8.40 0.31 17.84
CA ILE A 265 -9.09 -0.59 18.76
C ILE A 265 -8.02 -1.37 19.53
N ILE A 266 -8.02 -1.20 20.85
CA ILE A 266 -7.14 -1.89 21.77
C ILE A 266 -8.00 -2.81 22.61
N SER A 267 -7.74 -4.10 22.54
CA SER A 267 -8.40 -5.10 23.38
C SER A 267 -7.39 -5.83 24.25
N CYS A 268 -7.78 -6.22 25.46
CA CYS A 268 -6.92 -7.11 26.23
C CYS A 268 -6.86 -8.49 25.54
N PRO A 269 -5.74 -9.23 25.66
CA PRO A 269 -5.60 -10.56 25.08
C PRO A 269 -6.53 -11.60 25.73
N THR A 270 -7.36 -11.20 26.70
CA THR A 270 -8.05 -12.03 27.71
C THR A 270 -7.10 -12.75 28.67
N CYS A 271 -7.66 -13.31 29.75
CA CYS A 271 -6.99 -14.21 30.68
C CYS A 271 -8.06 -14.93 31.53
N GLY A 272 -7.65 -15.72 32.52
CA GLY A 272 -8.58 -16.39 33.45
C GLY A 272 -9.45 -15.44 34.33
N ARG A 273 -9.35 -14.13 34.14
CA ARG A 273 -10.20 -13.11 34.78
C ARG A 273 -11.25 -12.53 33.83
N CYS A 274 -11.26 -12.94 32.56
CA CYS A 274 -12.22 -12.44 31.58
C CYS A 274 -13.60 -12.99 31.89
N ASN A 275 -14.52 -12.11 32.28
CA ASN A 275 -15.86 -12.47 32.73
C ASN A 275 -16.96 -12.03 31.72
N ILE A 276 -16.54 -11.63 30.52
CA ILE A 276 -17.42 -11.26 29.39
C ILE A 276 -16.98 -11.97 28.11
N ASP A 277 -17.89 -12.08 27.14
CA ASP A 277 -17.57 -12.55 25.79
C ASP A 277 -16.83 -11.45 25.01
N LEU A 278 -15.55 -11.28 25.34
CA LEU A 278 -14.73 -10.22 24.78
C LEU A 278 -14.53 -10.41 23.27
N PHE A 279 -14.40 -11.66 22.81
CA PHE A 279 -14.20 -11.97 21.39
C PHE A 279 -15.36 -11.46 20.55
N HIS A 280 -16.60 -11.76 20.96
CA HIS A 280 -17.78 -11.29 20.25
C HIS A 280 -17.89 -9.76 20.24
N ILE A 281 -17.64 -9.10 21.38
CA ILE A 281 -17.71 -7.64 21.48
C ILE A 281 -16.66 -6.97 20.59
N VAL A 282 -15.43 -7.47 20.57
CA VAL A 282 -14.36 -6.93 19.71
C VAL A 282 -14.74 -7.08 18.25
N ASP A 283 -15.20 -8.27 17.83
CA ASP A 283 -15.66 -8.53 16.45
C ASP A 283 -16.80 -7.58 16.04
N GLU A 284 -17.77 -7.33 16.91
CA GLU A 284 -18.87 -6.40 16.63
C GLU A 284 -18.39 -4.96 16.48
N VAL A 285 -17.50 -4.50 17.36
CA VAL A 285 -16.95 -3.15 17.29
C VAL A 285 -16.07 -2.97 16.04
N GLU A 286 -15.23 -3.94 15.69
CA GLU A 286 -14.43 -3.91 14.46
C GLU A 286 -15.32 -3.83 13.21
N ARG A 287 -16.38 -4.66 13.13
CA ARG A 287 -17.32 -4.62 12.00
C ARG A 287 -18.08 -3.30 11.92
N ALA A 288 -18.58 -2.80 13.06
CA ALA A 288 -19.32 -1.55 13.11
C ALA A 288 -18.46 -0.35 12.70
N THR A 289 -17.15 -0.43 12.91
CA THR A 289 -16.23 0.70 12.70
C THR A 289 -15.40 0.62 11.42
N ILE A 290 -15.56 -0.44 10.64
CA ILE A 290 -14.69 -0.80 9.51
C ILE A 290 -14.57 0.28 8.43
N ASN A 291 -15.60 1.10 8.25
CA ASN A 291 -15.64 2.20 7.26
C ASN A 291 -15.60 3.59 7.92
N HIS A 292 -15.46 3.67 9.23
CA HIS A 292 -15.28 4.94 9.91
C HIS A 292 -13.86 5.47 9.69
N VAL A 293 -13.75 6.78 9.46
CA VAL A 293 -12.46 7.45 9.19
C VAL A 293 -11.92 8.18 10.40
N ALA A 294 -12.73 8.39 11.43
CA ALA A 294 -12.38 9.16 12.60
C ALA A 294 -11.24 8.48 13.40
N PRO A 295 -10.15 9.22 13.73
CA PRO A 295 -9.04 8.68 14.50
C PRO A 295 -9.39 8.67 15.99
N VAL A 296 -10.22 7.72 16.40
CA VAL A 296 -10.64 7.55 17.80
C VAL A 296 -10.00 6.31 18.41
N LYS A 297 -9.49 6.41 19.62
CA LYS A 297 -8.95 5.27 20.36
C LYS A 297 -10.06 4.59 21.15
N ILE A 298 -10.28 3.30 20.91
CA ILE A 298 -11.33 2.49 21.55
C ILE A 298 -10.67 1.39 22.37
N ALA A 299 -10.85 1.39 23.69
CA ALA A 299 -10.38 0.33 24.57
C ALA A 299 -11.50 -0.68 24.88
N ILE A 300 -11.28 -1.99 24.74
CA ILE A 300 -12.26 -3.04 25.03
C ILE A 300 -11.64 -4.09 25.95
N MET A 301 -12.07 -4.10 27.21
CA MET A 301 -11.38 -4.83 28.27
C MET A 301 -12.30 -5.84 28.97
N GLY A 302 -11.80 -7.07 29.11
CA GLY A 302 -12.56 -8.21 29.64
C GLY A 302 -12.69 -8.30 31.16
N CYS A 303 -12.05 -7.41 31.92
CA CYS A 303 -12.11 -7.41 33.39
C CYS A 303 -11.96 -6.00 33.98
N VAL A 304 -12.38 -5.84 35.24
CA VAL A 304 -12.30 -4.57 35.99
C VAL A 304 -10.90 -4.20 36.50
N VAL A 305 -9.91 -5.09 36.37
CA VAL A 305 -8.55 -4.87 36.90
C VAL A 305 -7.79 -3.86 36.05
N ASN A 306 -7.57 -4.17 34.77
CA ASN A 306 -6.89 -3.27 33.84
C ASN A 306 -7.88 -2.35 33.09
N GLY A 307 -9.16 -2.77 33.02
CA GLY A 307 -10.19 -2.10 32.23
C GLY A 307 -10.32 -0.59 32.48
N PRO A 308 -10.50 -0.13 33.73
CA PRO A 308 -10.66 1.30 34.01
C PRO A 308 -9.42 2.14 33.72
N GLY A 309 -8.21 1.59 33.85
CA GLY A 309 -6.96 2.30 33.56
C GLY A 309 -6.79 2.51 32.06
N GLU A 310 -6.89 1.43 31.30
CA GLU A 310 -6.73 1.48 29.83
C GLU A 310 -7.87 2.25 29.16
N ALA A 311 -9.10 2.16 29.70
CA ALA A 311 -10.26 2.92 29.22
C ALA A 311 -10.16 4.44 29.48
N LYS A 312 -9.39 4.88 30.48
CA LYS A 312 -9.14 6.31 30.74
C LYS A 312 -8.19 6.94 29.72
N GLU A 313 -7.28 6.15 29.18
CA GLU A 313 -6.33 6.59 28.15
C GLU A 313 -6.89 6.49 26.72
N ALA A 314 -8.16 6.07 26.58
CA ALA A 314 -8.87 5.96 25.32
C ALA A 314 -9.95 7.04 25.20
N ASP A 315 -10.33 7.39 23.96
CA ASP A 315 -11.45 8.29 23.73
C ASP A 315 -12.77 7.66 24.19
N ILE A 316 -12.90 6.35 23.93
CA ILE A 316 -14.04 5.51 24.30
C ILE A 316 -13.48 4.22 24.91
N GLY A 317 -14.05 3.77 26.02
CA GLY A 317 -13.62 2.53 26.66
C GLY A 317 -14.79 1.67 27.11
N ILE A 318 -14.67 0.35 26.97
CA ILE A 318 -15.61 -0.64 27.50
C ILE A 318 -14.82 -1.51 28.49
N ALA A 319 -15.29 -1.62 29.73
CA ALA A 319 -14.78 -2.61 30.67
C ALA A 319 -15.94 -3.49 31.16
N GLY A 320 -15.80 -4.80 31.00
CA GLY A 320 -16.78 -5.77 31.46
C GLY A 320 -16.27 -6.60 32.63
N GLY A 321 -17.15 -6.95 33.58
CA GLY A 321 -16.86 -7.84 34.70
C GLY A 321 -18.01 -7.91 35.70
N ASP A 322 -18.08 -9.01 36.45
CA ASP A 322 -19.03 -9.20 37.55
C ASP A 322 -20.51 -8.94 37.18
N GLY A 323 -20.94 -9.40 35.99
CA GLY A 323 -22.32 -9.21 35.52
C GLY A 323 -22.64 -7.79 35.03
N ARG A 324 -21.62 -6.95 34.79
CA ARG A 324 -21.80 -5.55 34.36
C ARG A 324 -20.82 -5.16 33.26
N GLY A 325 -21.25 -4.28 32.38
CA GLY A 325 -20.42 -3.55 31.43
C GLY A 325 -20.42 -2.06 31.76
N VAL A 326 -19.27 -1.40 31.68
CA VAL A 326 -19.15 0.04 31.90
C VAL A 326 -18.57 0.70 30.65
N LEU A 327 -19.26 1.71 30.15
CA LEU A 327 -18.81 2.57 29.06
C LEU A 327 -18.19 3.84 29.63
N PHE A 328 -16.97 4.10 29.20
CA PHE A 328 -16.19 5.28 29.50
C PHE A 328 -16.07 6.17 28.25
N LYS A 329 -16.04 7.48 28.45
CA LYS A 329 -15.66 8.45 27.43
C LYS A 329 -14.69 9.44 28.05
N ARG A 330 -13.46 9.51 27.53
CA ARG A 330 -12.38 10.37 28.06
C ARG A 330 -12.20 10.24 29.58
N GLY A 331 -12.26 9.00 30.06
CA GLY A 331 -12.09 8.66 31.48
C GLY A 331 -13.30 8.85 32.40
N GLU A 332 -14.42 9.38 31.89
CA GLU A 332 -15.67 9.51 32.65
C GLU A 332 -16.63 8.36 32.34
N VAL A 333 -17.31 7.85 33.37
CA VAL A 333 -18.36 6.83 33.20
C VAL A 333 -19.58 7.48 32.56
N VAL A 334 -19.93 7.04 31.35
CA VAL A 334 -21.10 7.52 30.62
C VAL A 334 -22.32 6.66 30.91
N LYS A 335 -22.13 5.34 30.96
CA LYS A 335 -23.23 4.39 31.11
C LYS A 335 -22.75 3.07 31.70
N THR A 336 -23.61 2.44 32.48
CA THR A 336 -23.43 1.07 32.96
C THR A 336 -24.55 0.20 32.39
N PHE A 337 -24.19 -1.02 32.01
CA PHE A 337 -25.06 -2.04 31.45
C PHE A 337 -25.05 -3.25 32.38
N SER A 338 -26.20 -3.87 32.59
CA SER A 338 -26.25 -5.24 33.10
C SER A 338 -25.86 -6.18 31.96
N GLN A 339 -25.04 -7.19 32.28
CA GLN A 339 -24.69 -8.26 31.35
C GLN A 339 -25.90 -9.12 30.99
#